data_AF-A0A7R9TCJ7-F1
#
_entry.id   AF-A0A7R9TCJ7-F1
#
_cell.length_a   1.000
_cell.length_b   1.000
_cell.length_c   1.000
_cell.angle_alpha   90.00
_cell.angle_beta   90.00
_cell.angle_gamma   90.00
#
_symmetry.space_group_name_H-M   'P 1'
#
loop_
_entity.id
_entity.type
_entity.pdbx_description
1 polymer ?
#
loop_
_entity_poly.entity_id
_entity_poly.type
_entity_poly.pdbx_seq_one_letter_code
_entity_poly.pdbx_strand_id
1 'polypeptide(L)'
;EDAAARAAEAEATARAKKRCDDDERDDDLPAASANATTTDDGGEGEGQRGGDGPALREVSRLRTEADGVARELLAVRDALDEIRASERDGTAPSDAALVVAVGNRRVTSLEDKRAELAVAVAAAEASAAEEASAAAAAATIE
;
A
#
# COMPACT_ATOMS: atom_id res chain seq x y z
N GLU A 1 23.19 -35.45 -30.72
CA GLU A 1 23.19 -34.30 -29.79
C GLU A 1 23.91 -33.13 -30.46
N ASP A 2 23.71 -31.89 -30.03
CA ASP A 2 24.32 -30.65 -30.59
C ASP A 2 23.64 -29.89 -31.74
N ALA A 3 22.35 -29.57 -31.60
CA ALA A 3 21.79 -28.38 -32.26
C ALA A 3 20.78 -27.65 -31.38
N ALA A 4 19.91 -28.39 -30.68
CA ALA A 4 18.88 -27.81 -29.82
C ALA A 4 19.44 -27.10 -28.57
N ALA A 5 20.56 -27.57 -28.02
CA ALA A 5 21.20 -26.97 -26.84
C ALA A 5 21.80 -25.57 -27.14
N ARG A 6 22.31 -25.33 -28.36
CA ARG A 6 22.89 -24.02 -28.74
C ARG A 6 21.85 -22.95 -29.06
N ALA A 7 20.61 -23.34 -29.39
CA ALA A 7 19.52 -22.38 -29.61
C ALA A 7 19.00 -21.79 -28.29
N ALA A 8 19.02 -22.57 -27.20
CA ALA A 8 18.54 -22.12 -25.89
C ALA A 8 19.49 -21.10 -25.23
N GLU A 9 20.81 -21.23 -25.41
CA GLU A 9 21.77 -20.24 -24.87
C GLU A 9 21.76 -18.90 -25.62
N ALA A 10 21.40 -18.90 -26.91
CA ALA A 10 21.30 -17.67 -27.71
C ALA A 10 20.08 -16.80 -27.31
N GLU A 11 18.97 -17.40 -26.89
CA GLU A 11 17.77 -16.67 -26.44
C GLU A 11 17.93 -16.07 -25.03
N ALA A 12 18.69 -16.75 -24.16
CA ALA A 12 18.99 -16.26 -22.81
C ALA A 12 19.89 -15.01 -22.81
N THR A 13 20.85 -14.95 -23.73
CA THR A 13 21.76 -13.79 -23.86
C THR A 13 21.12 -12.57 -24.53
N ALA A 14 20.08 -12.76 -25.36
CA ALA A 14 19.31 -11.66 -25.95
C ALA A 14 18.39 -10.96 -24.93
N ARG A 15 17.83 -11.70 -23.96
CA ARG A 15 16.96 -11.13 -22.91
C ARG A 15 17.73 -10.41 -21.79
N ALA A 16 19.03 -10.70 -21.62
CA ALA A 16 19.88 -10.00 -20.66
C ALA A 16 20.31 -8.61 -21.16
N LYS A 17 20.61 -8.45 -22.45
CA LYS A 17 20.98 -7.14 -23.03
C LYS A 17 19.83 -6.14 -23.06
N LYS A 18 18.58 -6.59 -23.24
CA LYS A 18 17.41 -5.69 -23.25
C LYS A 18 17.06 -5.09 -21.87
N ARG A 19 17.67 -5.56 -20.77
CA ARG A 19 17.43 -5.01 -19.43
C ARG A 19 18.46 -3.97 -18.97
N CYS A 20 19.48 -3.68 -19.77
CA CYS A 20 20.52 -2.72 -19.41
C CYS A 20 20.47 -1.39 -20.19
N ASP A 21 19.56 -1.24 -21.16
CA ASP A 21 19.49 -0.04 -22.03
C ASP A 21 18.30 0.90 -21.70
N ASP A 22 17.53 0.64 -20.64
CA ASP A 22 16.38 1.49 -20.23
C ASP A 22 16.65 2.35 -18.97
N ASP A 23 17.88 2.34 -18.45
CA ASP A 23 18.31 3.12 -17.26
C ASP A 23 19.09 4.42 -17.60
N GLU A 24 19.23 4.80 -18.87
CA GLU A 24 19.90 6.04 -19.27
C GLU A 24 18.96 6.93 -20.09
N ARG A 25 18.08 7.66 -19.39
CA ARG A 25 17.56 8.94 -19.87
C ARG A 25 17.81 10.01 -18.81
N ASP A 26 19.05 10.46 -18.83
CA ASP A 26 19.45 11.80 -18.43
C ASP A 26 18.68 12.81 -19.30
N ASP A 27 17.58 13.35 -18.79
CA ASP A 27 17.01 14.58 -19.30
C ASP A 27 17.57 15.74 -18.47
N ASP A 28 18.56 16.38 -19.09
CA ASP A 28 19.15 17.67 -18.77
C ASP A 28 18.09 18.71 -18.35
N LEU A 29 18.10 19.13 -17.09
CA LEU A 29 17.51 20.41 -16.68
C LEU A 29 18.62 21.37 -16.24
N PRO A 30 18.68 22.59 -16.81
CA PRO A 30 19.81 23.47 -16.64
C PRO A 30 19.89 24.07 -15.23
N ALA A 31 21.10 24.02 -14.69
CA ALA A 31 21.52 24.82 -13.55
C ALA A 31 21.46 26.32 -13.87
N ALA A 32 20.56 27.03 -13.21
CA ALA A 32 20.59 28.48 -12.96
C ALA A 32 19.57 28.74 -11.83
N SER A 33 19.80 29.54 -10.80
CA SER A 33 20.81 30.53 -10.49
C SER A 33 20.87 30.60 -8.96
N ALA A 34 22.07 30.66 -8.41
CA ALA A 34 22.25 31.16 -7.06
C ALA A 34 21.67 32.58 -6.99
N ASN A 35 20.72 32.80 -6.10
CA ASN A 35 20.52 34.10 -5.50
C ASN A 35 20.47 33.90 -4.00
N ALA A 36 21.66 33.89 -3.40
CA ALA A 36 21.82 34.16 -1.99
C ALA A 36 21.34 35.58 -1.74
N THR A 37 20.18 35.71 -1.11
CA THR A 37 19.86 36.89 -0.31
C THR A 37 19.72 36.40 1.12
N THR A 38 20.80 36.60 1.88
CA THR A 38 20.82 36.51 3.34
C THR A 38 20.02 37.68 3.90
N THR A 39 18.89 37.35 4.51
CA THR A 39 18.18 38.18 5.50
C THR A 39 17.61 37.11 6.43
N ASP A 40 18.33 36.66 7.45
CA ASP A 40 18.44 37.32 8.75
C ASP A 40 17.34 38.35 8.98
N ASP A 41 16.13 37.83 9.22
CA ASP A 41 15.22 38.48 10.15
C ASP A 41 14.51 37.41 10.97
N GLY A 42 14.55 37.60 12.28
CA GLY A 42 14.14 36.63 13.28
C GLY A 42 12.67 36.22 13.14
N GLY A 43 12.47 34.91 13.06
CA GLY A 43 11.19 34.26 13.31
C GLY A 43 11.43 33.09 14.26
N GLU A 44 11.72 33.41 15.53
CA GLU A 44 11.59 32.45 16.62
C GLU A 44 10.09 32.17 16.84
N GLY A 45 9.70 30.89 16.85
CA GLY A 45 8.34 30.40 17.12
C GLY A 45 7.57 30.18 15.80
N GLU A 46 7.20 28.96 15.41
CA GLU A 46 6.57 27.92 16.22
C GLU A 46 7.12 26.55 15.84
N GLY A 47 7.88 25.94 16.77
CA GLY A 47 8.11 24.51 16.70
C GLY A 47 6.79 23.77 16.86
N GLN A 48 6.31 23.17 15.78
CA GLN A 48 5.77 21.81 15.79
C GLN A 48 4.85 21.48 16.99
N ARG A 49 3.66 22.09 17.11
CA ARG A 49 2.61 21.62 18.05
C ARG A 49 1.24 21.64 17.41
N GLY A 50 1.00 20.67 16.53
CA GLY A 50 -0.34 20.33 16.05
C GLY A 50 -0.39 18.97 15.37
N GLY A 51 0.63 18.13 15.57
CA GLY A 51 0.66 16.79 15.01
C GLY A 51 -0.33 15.91 15.75
N ASP A 52 -1.49 15.70 15.12
CA ASP A 52 -2.54 14.72 15.41
C ASP A 52 -2.48 14.09 16.81
N GLY A 53 -3.45 14.40 17.66
CA GLY A 53 -3.61 13.77 18.98
C GLY A 53 -3.49 12.24 18.91
N PRO A 54 -3.11 11.56 20.02
CA PRO A 54 -2.94 10.11 20.02
C PRO A 54 -4.14 9.35 19.44
N ALA A 55 -5.37 9.83 19.65
CA ALA A 55 -6.55 9.24 19.02
C ALA A 55 -6.59 9.41 17.49
N LEU A 56 -6.20 10.56 16.94
CA LEU A 56 -6.14 10.77 15.49
C LEU A 56 -5.07 9.88 14.82
N ARG A 57 -3.93 9.67 15.48
CA ARG A 57 -2.91 8.72 15.01
C ARG A 57 -3.45 7.29 14.97
N GLU A 58 -4.24 6.91 15.96
CA GLU A 58 -4.88 5.59 16.01
C GLU A 58 -5.91 5.41 14.90
N VAL A 59 -6.73 6.43 14.60
CA VAL A 59 -7.64 6.43 13.45
C VAL A 59 -6.88 6.20 12.15
N SER A 60 -5.78 6.93 11.91
CA SER A 60 -4.96 6.75 10.71
C SER A 60 -4.33 5.36 10.62
N ARG A 61 -3.87 4.81 11.74
CA ARG A 61 -3.33 3.45 11.82
C ARG A 61 -4.39 2.41 11.44
N LEU A 62 -5.57 2.48 12.06
CA LEU A 62 -6.66 1.53 11.82
C LEU A 62 -7.22 1.61 10.40
N ARG A 63 -7.32 2.82 9.83
CA ARG A 63 -7.72 3.00 8.42
C ARG A 63 -6.71 2.39 7.46
N THR A 64 -5.41 2.60 7.72
CA THR A 64 -4.35 1.96 6.92
C THR A 64 -4.44 0.44 7.00
N GLU A 65 -4.72 -0.11 8.17
CA GLU A 65 -4.93 -1.55 8.34
C GLU A 65 -6.17 -2.05 7.59
N ALA A 66 -7.29 -1.31 7.67
CA ALA A 66 -8.52 -1.63 6.94
C ALA A 66 -8.30 -1.62 5.41
N ASP A 67 -7.55 -0.66 4.89
CA ASP A 67 -7.18 -0.58 3.47
C ASP A 67 -6.26 -1.74 3.06
N GLY A 68 -5.39 -2.19 3.95
CA GLY A 68 -4.59 -3.40 3.76
C GLY A 68 -5.46 -4.65 3.63
N VAL A 69 -6.41 -4.83 4.56
CA VAL A 69 -7.36 -5.96 4.55
C VAL A 69 -8.25 -5.93 3.31
N ALA A 70 -8.72 -4.76 2.89
CA ALA A 70 -9.55 -4.61 1.70
C ALA A 70 -8.79 -5.03 0.42
N ARG A 71 -7.52 -4.62 0.29
CA ARG A 71 -6.65 -5.02 -0.82
C ARG A 71 -6.38 -6.52 -0.83
N GLU A 72 -6.10 -7.10 0.33
CA GLU A 72 -5.88 -8.54 0.43
C GLU A 72 -7.14 -9.33 0.04
N LEU A 73 -8.31 -8.91 0.53
CA LEU A 73 -9.57 -9.54 0.21
C LEU A 73 -9.87 -9.49 -1.28
N LEU A 74 -9.59 -8.37 -1.94
CA LEU A 74 -9.71 -8.25 -3.40
C LEU A 74 -8.77 -9.23 -4.11
N ALA A 75 -7.48 -9.25 -3.74
CA ALA A 75 -6.50 -10.13 -4.36
C ALA A 75 -6.86 -11.63 -4.21
N VAL A 76 -7.38 -12.04 -3.05
CA VAL A 76 -7.82 -13.42 -2.84
C VAL A 76 -9.02 -13.75 -3.71
N ARG A 77 -9.98 -12.83 -3.85
CA ARG A 77 -11.15 -13.05 -4.72
C ARG A 77 -10.75 -13.13 -6.19
N ASP A 78 -9.87 -12.25 -6.65
CA ASP A 78 -9.37 -12.27 -8.02
C ASP A 78 -8.65 -13.59 -8.34
N ALA A 79 -7.81 -14.07 -7.42
CA ALA A 79 -7.15 -15.38 -7.57
C ALA A 79 -8.15 -16.55 -7.62
N LEU A 80 -9.21 -16.51 -6.81
CA LEU A 80 -10.27 -17.52 -6.86
C LEU A 80 -11.03 -17.49 -8.19
N ASP A 81 -11.29 -16.30 -8.74
CA ASP A 81 -11.98 -16.15 -10.01
C ASP A 81 -11.12 -16.60 -11.19
N GLU A 82 -9.81 -16.40 -11.14
CA GLU A 82 -8.86 -16.95 -12.11
C GLU A 82 -8.84 -18.49 -12.09
N ILE A 83 -8.87 -19.11 -10.90
CA ILE A 83 -8.95 -20.57 -10.78
C ILE A 83 -10.27 -21.07 -11.37
N ARG A 84 -11.40 -20.42 -11.05
CA ARG A 84 -12.71 -20.78 -11.62
C ARG A 84 -12.76 -20.60 -13.13
N ALA A 85 -12.01 -19.65 -13.69
CA ALA A 85 -11.86 -19.52 -15.14
C ALA A 85 -11.07 -20.71 -15.71
N SER A 86 -9.95 -21.06 -15.09
CA SER A 86 -9.12 -22.21 -15.47
C SER A 86 -9.88 -23.54 -15.36
N GLU A 87 -10.77 -23.67 -14.38
CA GLU A 87 -11.64 -24.85 -14.22
C GLU A 87 -12.62 -24.98 -15.39
N ARG A 88 -13.21 -23.86 -15.83
CA ARG A 88 -14.10 -23.82 -17.00
C ARG A 88 -13.37 -24.14 -18.30
N ASP A 89 -12.12 -23.70 -18.41
CA ASP A 89 -11.28 -23.89 -19.59
C ASP A 89 -10.59 -25.27 -19.61
N GLY A 90 -10.71 -26.06 -18.53
CA GLY A 90 -10.09 -27.37 -18.39
C GLY A 90 -8.57 -27.32 -18.20
N THR A 91 -8.03 -26.16 -17.82
CA THR A 91 -6.59 -25.89 -17.61
C THR A 91 -6.23 -25.75 -16.14
N ALA A 92 -7.20 -25.89 -15.23
CA ALA A 92 -6.98 -25.81 -13.79
C ALA A 92 -5.96 -26.87 -13.31
N PRO A 93 -5.11 -26.51 -12.33
CA PRO A 93 -4.19 -27.45 -11.73
C PRO A 93 -4.94 -28.50 -10.91
N SER A 94 -4.31 -29.66 -10.68
CA SER A 94 -4.92 -30.80 -9.98
C SER A 94 -5.33 -30.50 -8.53
N ASP A 95 -4.73 -29.49 -7.91
CA ASP A 95 -4.99 -29.04 -6.54
C ASP A 95 -5.97 -27.86 -6.45
N ALA A 96 -6.57 -27.43 -7.56
CA ALA A 96 -7.48 -26.29 -7.62
C ALA A 96 -8.58 -26.32 -6.56
N ALA A 97 -9.19 -27.49 -6.32
CA ALA A 97 -10.24 -27.66 -5.31
C ALA A 97 -9.75 -27.32 -3.88
N LEU A 98 -8.50 -27.66 -3.54
CA LEU A 98 -7.90 -27.33 -2.25
C LEU A 98 -7.63 -25.83 -2.15
N VAL A 99 -7.09 -25.24 -3.22
CA VAL A 99 -6.82 -23.79 -3.28
C VAL A 99 -8.12 -23.00 -3.11
N VAL A 100 -9.20 -23.43 -3.77
CA VAL A 100 -10.53 -22.81 -3.63
C VAL A 100 -11.05 -22.92 -2.20
N ALA A 101 -10.95 -24.09 -1.56
CA ALA A 101 -11.39 -24.28 -0.18
C ALA A 101 -10.61 -23.38 0.81
N VAL A 102 -9.29 -23.33 0.67
CA VAL A 102 -8.43 -22.48 1.51
C VAL A 102 -8.70 -21.00 1.26
N GLY A 103 -8.82 -20.60 0.00
CA GLY A 103 -9.10 -19.21 -0.39
C GLY A 103 -10.46 -18.75 0.14
N ASN A 104 -11.51 -19.56 0.02
CA ASN A 104 -12.83 -19.24 0.58
C ASN A 104 -12.77 -19.04 2.11
N ARG A 105 -12.03 -19.91 2.82
CA ARG A 105 -11.82 -19.75 4.27
C ARG A 105 -11.07 -18.44 4.58
N ARG A 106 -10.09 -18.07 3.75
CA ARG A 106 -9.35 -16.80 3.90
C ARG A 106 -10.27 -15.60 3.67
N VAL A 107 -11.16 -15.65 2.68
CA VAL A 107 -12.16 -14.60 2.43
C VAL A 107 -13.03 -14.37 3.66
N THR A 108 -13.61 -15.43 4.24
CA THR A 108 -14.43 -15.32 5.46
C THR A 108 -13.64 -14.68 6.60
N SER A 109 -12.41 -15.14 6.84
CA SER A 109 -11.57 -14.56 7.90
C SER A 109 -11.22 -13.09 7.67
N LEU A 110 -11.04 -12.67 6.41
CA LEU A 110 -10.77 -11.26 6.08
C LEU A 110 -12.03 -10.41 6.18
N GLU A 111 -13.21 -10.95 5.89
CA GLU A 111 -14.50 -10.29 6.08
C GLU A 111 -14.78 -10.04 7.57
N ASP A 112 -14.54 -11.03 8.42
CA ASP A 112 -14.64 -10.90 9.87
C ASP A 112 -13.68 -9.82 10.39
N LYS A 113 -12.40 -9.89 9.98
CA LYS A 113 -11.40 -8.88 10.34
C LYS A 113 -11.79 -7.48 9.88
N ARG A 114 -12.36 -7.35 8.68
CA ARG A 114 -12.84 -6.07 8.16
C ARG A 114 -13.99 -5.52 9.02
N ALA A 115 -14.91 -6.37 9.46
CA ALA A 115 -15.99 -5.97 10.35
C ALA A 115 -15.45 -5.51 11.72
N GLU A 116 -14.49 -6.24 12.30
CA GLU A 116 -13.81 -5.86 13.54
C GLU A 116 -13.09 -4.51 13.41
N LEU A 117 -12.35 -4.30 12.31
CA LEU A 117 -11.67 -3.04 12.03
C LEU A 117 -12.65 -1.88 11.85
N ALA A 118 -13.81 -2.10 11.23
CA ALA A 118 -14.83 -1.06 11.09
C ALA A 118 -15.35 -0.59 12.46
N VAL A 119 -15.55 -1.53 13.40
CA VAL A 119 -15.92 -1.20 14.78
C VAL A 119 -14.80 -0.44 15.49
N ALA A 120 -13.55 -0.89 15.33
CA ALA A 120 -12.39 -0.24 15.94
C ALA A 120 -12.18 1.20 15.42
N VAL A 121 -12.32 1.42 14.11
CA VAL A 121 -12.24 2.75 13.48
C VAL A 121 -13.30 3.68 14.07
N ALA A 122 -14.57 3.23 14.15
CA ALA A 122 -15.64 4.05 14.71
C ALA A 122 -15.38 4.42 16.18
N ALA A 123 -14.85 3.49 16.99
CA ALA A 123 -14.49 3.76 18.38
C ALA A 123 -13.31 4.75 18.50
N ALA A 124 -12.30 4.63 17.64
CA ALA A 124 -11.16 5.55 17.60
C ALA A 124 -11.58 6.95 17.14
N GLU A 125 -12.49 7.06 16.16
CA GLU A 125 -13.04 8.32 15.70
C GLU A 125 -13.84 9.04 16.80
N ALA A 126 -14.64 8.30 17.57
CA ALA A 126 -15.33 8.86 18.74
C ALA A 126 -14.32 9.41 19.77
N SER A 127 -13.26 8.65 20.05
CA SER A 127 -12.20 9.08 20.98
C SER A 127 -11.46 10.33 20.48
N ALA A 128 -11.21 10.42 19.17
CA ALA A 128 -10.57 11.58 18.56
C ALA A 128 -11.46 12.84 18.62
N ALA A 129 -12.78 12.67 18.50
CA ALA A 129 -13.73 13.77 18.65
C ALA A 129 -13.76 14.30 20.10
N GLU A 130 -13.72 13.41 21.10
CA GLU A 130 -13.62 13.79 22.51
C GLU A 130 -12.32 14.53 22.82
N GLU A 131 -11.18 14.05 22.31
CA GLU A 131 -9.89 14.75 22.45
C GLU A 131 -9.92 16.15 21.83
N ALA A 132 -10.49 16.30 20.63
CA ALA A 132 -10.62 17.58 19.96
C ALA A 132 -11.53 18.54 20.74
N SER A 133 -12.64 18.03 21.29
CA SER A 133 -13.57 18.79 22.13
C SER A 133 -12.89 19.27 23.42
N ALA A 134 -12.16 18.39 24.11
CA ALA A 134 -11.43 18.74 25.32
C ALA A 134 -10.34 19.79 25.06
N ALA A 135 -9.61 19.67 23.94
CA ALA A 135 -8.62 20.66 23.53
C ALA A 135 -9.25 22.04 23.25
N ALA A 136 -10.40 22.07 22.56
CA ALA A 136 -11.13 23.31 22.29
C ALA A 136 -11.66 23.98 23.57
N ALA A 137 -12.16 23.19 24.52
CA ALA A 137 -12.63 23.68 25.81
C ALA A 137 -11.48 24.28 26.64
N ALA A 138 -10.31 23.63 26.67
CA ALA A 138 -9.13 24.14 27.35
C ALA A 138 -8.67 25.49 26.76
N ALA A 139 -8.67 25.62 25.43
CA ALA A 139 -8.30 26.85 24.74
C ALA A 139 -9.27 28.02 24.96
N THR A 140 -10.49 27.77 25.46
CA THR A 140 -11.48 28.81 25.76
C THR A 140 -11.34 29.39 27.18
N ILE A 141 -10.58 28.71 28.04
CA ILE A 141 -10.39 29.08 29.46
C ILE A 141 -9.07 29.86 29.68
N GLU A 142 -8.11 29.78 28.76
CA GLU A 142 -6.93 30.66 28.70
C GLU A 142 -7.25 32.04 28.10
#